data_AF-W1EUM1-F1
#
_entry.id   AF-W1EUM1-F1
#
_cell.length_a   1.000
_cell.length_b   1.000
_cell.length_c   1.000
_cell.angle_alpha   90.00
_cell.angle_beta   90.00
_cell.angle_gamma   90.00
#
_symmetry.space_group_name_H-M   'P 1'
#
loop_
_entity.id
_entity.type
_entity.pdbx_description
1 polymer ?
#
loop_
_entity_poly.entity_id
_entity_poly.type
_entity_poly.pdbx_seq_one_letter_code
_entity_poly.pdbx_strand_id
1 'polypeptide(L)' 'MTDNNTALKKAGLKVTLPRLKILEVLQEPDNHHVSAEDLYKTSDRYG' A
#
# COMPACT_ATOMS: atom_id res chain seq x y z
N MET A 1 -5.99 -2.79 13.88
CA MET A 1 -5.56 -2.92 12.47
C MET A 1 -6.73 -2.53 11.60
N THR A 2 -6.59 -1.46 10.82
CA THR A 2 -7.65 -1.01 9.90
C THR A 2 -7.61 -1.91 8.66
N ASP A 3 -8.73 -2.51 8.30
CA ASP A 3 -8.84 -3.26 7.06
C ASP A 3 -8.64 -2.32 5.85
N ASN A 4 -7.61 -2.60 5.03
CA ASN A 4 -7.26 -1.81 3.85
C ASN A 4 -8.40 -1.74 2.82
N ASN A 5 -9.23 -2.78 2.71
CA ASN A 5 -10.43 -2.73 1.87
C ASN A 5 -11.41 -1.68 2.37
N THR A 6 -11.64 -1.64 3.68
CA THR A 6 -12.53 -0.68 4.31
C THR A 6 -11.98 0.74 4.20
N ALA A 7 -10.67 0.93 4.38
CA ALA A 7 -10.02 2.23 4.20
C ALA A 7 -10.17 2.76 2.77
N LEU A 8 -9.91 1.93 1.75
CA LEU A 8 -10.07 2.30 0.35
C LEU A 8 -11.52 2.66 0.01
N LYS A 9 -12.49 1.86 0.45
CA LYS A 9 -13.92 2.14 0.23
C LYS A 9 -14.35 3.46 0.88
N LYS A 10 -13.93 3.72 2.12
CA LYS A 10 -14.22 4.97 2.84
C LYS A 10 -13.59 6.18 2.16
N ALA A 11 -12.43 6.01 1.52
CA ALA A 11 -11.76 7.03 0.74
C ALA A 11 -12.34 7.22 -0.68
N GLY A 12 -13.37 6.47 -1.08
CA GLY A 12 -13.94 6.54 -2.43
C GLY A 12 -13.06 5.92 -3.52
N LEU A 13 -12.07 5.10 -3.14
CA LEU A 13 -11.16 4.44 -4.05
C LEU A 13 -11.61 3.01 -4.34
N LYS A 14 -11.63 2.64 -5.62
CA LYS A 14 -11.89 1.25 -6.02
C LYS A 14 -10.83 0.32 -5.39
N VAL A 15 -11.29 -0.74 -4.73
CA VAL A 15 -10.40 -1.79 -4.23
C VAL A 15 -9.78 -2.52 -5.41
N THR A 16 -8.46 -2.54 -5.46
CA THR A 16 -7.65 -3.21 -6.49
C THR A 16 -6.40 -3.78 -5.86
N LEU A 17 -5.90 -4.91 -6.37
CA LEU A 17 -4.70 -5.55 -5.83
C LEU A 17 -3.48 -4.61 -5.75
N PRO A 18 -3.15 -3.78 -6.77
CA PRO A 18 -1.99 -2.88 -6.66
C PRO A 18 -2.11 -1.87 -5.51
N ARG A 19 -3.31 -1.35 -5.24
CA ARG A 19 -3.54 -0.41 -4.12
C ARG A 19 -3.36 -1.08 -2.76
N LEU A 20 -3.78 -2.33 -2.63
CA LEU A 20 -3.61 -3.10 -1.39
C LEU A 20 -2.13 -3.37 -1.12
N LYS A 21 -1.37 -3.84 -2.13
CA LYS A 21 0.08 -4.06 -2.00
C LYS A 21 0.82 -2.79 -1.59
N ILE A 22 0.50 -1.65 -2.21
CA ILE A 22 1.13 -0.35 -1.85
C ILE A 22 0.79 0.05 -0.41
N LEU A 23 -0.46 -0.11 0.01
CA LEU A 23 -0.88 0.24 1.37
C LEU A 23 -0.22 -0.65 2.43
N GLU A 24 -0.02 -1.94 2.14
CA GLU A 24 0.71 -2.87 3.01
C GLU A 24 2.16 -2.42 3.21
N VAL A 25 2.86 -2.09 2.11
CA VAL A 25 4.24 -1.58 2.16
C VAL A 25 4.32 -0.29 2.99
N LEU A 26 3.40 0.67 2.79
CA LEU A 26 3.38 1.94 3.52
C LEU A 26 3.03 1.82 5.01
N GLN A 27 2.45 0.68 5.43
CA GLN A 27 2.15 0.40 6.83
C GLN A 27 3.34 -0.21 7.58
N GLU A 28 4.40 -0.62 6.88
CA GLU A 28 5.65 -1.05 7.49
C GLU A 28 6.35 0.15 8.16
N PRO A 29 6.82 0.03 9.41
CA PRO A 29 7.48 1.13 10.13
C PRO A 29 8.66 1.75 9.37
N ASP A 30 9.43 0.91 8.67
CA ASP A 30 10.62 1.32 7.93
C ASP A 30 10.29 2.06 6.61
N ASN A 31 9.04 2.00 6.14
CA ASN A 31 8.59 2.62 4.89
C ASN A 31 7.69 3.84 5.11
N HIS A 32 7.65 4.40 6.33
CA HIS A 32 6.83 5.58 6.62
C HIS A 32 7.23 6.80 5.75
N HIS A 33 8.50 6.88 5.38
CA HIS A 33 9.03 7.87 4.43
C HIS A 33 9.81 7.12 3.35
N VAL A 34 9.21 6.99 2.17
CA VAL A 34 9.77 6.23 1.05
C VAL A 34 9.55 6.99 -0.26
N SER A 35 10.51 6.92 -1.17
CA SER A 35 10.37 7.49 -2.52
C SER A 35 9.42 6.65 -3.36
N ALA A 36 8.90 7.21 -4.45
CA ALA A 36 8.07 6.44 -5.38
C ALA A 36 8.86 5.31 -6.03
N GLU A 37 10.11 5.56 -6.39
CA GLU A 37 11.03 4.59 -6.98
C GLU A 37 11.32 3.42 -6.02
N ASP A 38 11.55 3.69 -4.74
CA ASP A 38 11.84 2.65 -3.77
C ASP A 38 10.57 1.87 -3.37
N LEU A 39 9.42 2.53 -3.32
CA LEU A 39 8.13 1.88 -3.13
C LEU A 39 7.80 0.94 -4.29
N TYR A 40 8.10 1.34 -5.53
CA TYR A 40 7.96 0.47 -6.70
C TYR A 40 8.85 -0.79 -6.56
N LYS A 41 10.14 -0.63 -6.25
CA LYS A 41 11.06 -1.76 -6.04
C LYS A 41 10.64 -2.68 -4.90
N THR A 42 10.07 -2.14 -3.83
CA THR A 42 9.63 -2.94 -2.68
C THR A 42 8.35 -3.69 -3.00
N SER A 43 7.34 -3.03 -3.58
CA SER A 43 6.07 -3.67 -3.94
C SER A 43 6.18 -4.74 -5.03
N ASP A 44 7.15 -4.63 -5.93
CA ASP A 44 7.41 -5.62 -7.00
C ASP A 44 8.07 -6.91 -6.46
N ARG A 45 8.79 -6.83 -5.33
CA ARG A 45 9.43 -7.99 -4.69
C ARG A 45 8.44 -8.92 -3.97
N TYR A 46 7.26 -8.42 -3.64
CA TYR A 46 6.15 -9.22 -3.12
C TYR A 46 5.30 -9.72 -4.29
N GLY A 47 5.87 -10.64 -5.09
CA GLY A 47 5.19 -11.31 -6.22
C GLY A 47 4.06 -12.20 -5.75
#